data_AF-A0A3D0X6K1-F1
#
_entry.id   AF-A0A3D0X6K1-F1
#
_cell.length_a   1.000
_cell.length_b   1.000
_cell.length_c   1.000
_cell.angle_alpha   90.00
_cell.angle_beta   90.00
_cell.angle_gamma   90.00
#
_symmetry.space_group_name_H-M   'P 1'
#
loop_
_entity.id
_entity.type
_entity.pdbx_description
1 polymer ?
#
loop_
_entity_poly.entity_id
_entity_poly.type
_entity_poly.pdbx_seq_one_letter_code
_entity_poly.pdbx_strand_id
1 'polypeptide(L)' 'FLKNPKYKVNPILKIIENHTHKLKEAGVKWGYDIPYMLTGQYNTHPRPAIQFVNEERKDYSKFANELYDIINS' A
#
# COMPACT_ATOMS: atom_id res chain seq x y z
N PHE A 1 -14.34 -5.29 -19.52
CA PHE A 1 -13.58 -6.51 -19.17
C PHE A 1 -13.07 -7.19 -20.43
N LEU A 2 -11.81 -7.64 -20.45
CA LEU A 2 -11.23 -8.41 -21.56
C LEU A 2 -12.02 -9.71 -21.73
N LYS A 3 -12.63 -9.90 -22.90
CA LYS A 3 -13.54 -11.03 -23.17
C LYS A 3 -12.82 -12.39 -23.23
N ASN A 4 -11.49 -12.43 -23.26
CA ASN A 4 -10.72 -13.66 -23.18
C ASN A 4 -9.28 -13.37 -22.66
N PRO A 5 -9.06 -13.30 -21.35
CA PRO A 5 -7.75 -12.95 -20.82
C PRO A 5 -6.74 -14.07 -21.10
N LYS A 6 -5.62 -13.72 -21.75
CA LYS A 6 -4.48 -14.64 -22.01
C LYS A 6 -3.92 -15.26 -20.72
N TYR A 7 -4.07 -14.57 -19.59
CA TYR A 7 -3.54 -14.98 -18.29
C TYR A 7 -4.66 -15.24 -17.28
N LYS A 8 -4.51 -16.32 -16.52
CA LYS A 8 -5.42 -16.66 -15.43
C LYS A 8 -4.97 -15.92 -14.17
N VAL A 9 -5.89 -15.21 -13.52
CA VAL A 9 -5.60 -14.45 -12.28
C VAL A 9 -5.51 -15.39 -11.07
N ASN A 10 -6.33 -16.45 -11.02
CA ASN A 10 -6.42 -17.36 -9.88
C ASN A 10 -5.07 -17.97 -9.40
N PRO A 11 -4.15 -18.42 -10.29
CA PRO A 11 -2.85 -18.92 -9.84
C PRO A 11 -2.02 -17.87 -9.11
N ILE A 12 -2.10 -16.60 -9.53
CA ILE A 12 -1.38 -15.50 -8.88
C ILE A 12 -1.98 -15.23 -7.50
N LEU A 13 -3.30 -15.19 -7.39
CA LEU A 13 -3.98 -15.01 -6.11
C LEU A 13 -3.61 -16.11 -5.11
N LYS A 14 -3.52 -17.37 -5.54
CA LYS A 14 -3.07 -18.49 -4.69
C LYS A 14 -1.65 -18.31 -4.16
N ILE A 15 -0.73 -17.77 -4.96
CA ILE A 15 0.63 -17.50 -4.49
C ILE A 15 0.60 -16.40 -3.43
N ILE A 16 -0.17 -15.34 -3.66
CA ILE A 16 -0.33 -14.24 -2.71
C ILE A 16 -0.89 -14.77 -1.39
N GLU A 17 -2.02 -15.48 -1.42
CA GLU A 17 -2.68 -16.07 -0.26
C GLU A 17 -1.73 -17.00 0.54
N ASN A 18 -1.01 -17.90 -0.13
CA ASN A 18 -0.23 -18.93 0.57
C ASN A 18 1.15 -18.45 1.06
N HIS A 19 1.70 -17.37 0.48
CA HIS A 19 3.08 -16.95 0.73
C HIS A 19 3.23 -15.54 1.28
N THR A 20 2.41 -14.57 0.87
CA THR A 20 2.65 -13.16 1.23
C THR A 20 2.31 -12.85 2.68
N HIS A 21 1.33 -13.55 3.27
CA HIS A 21 1.00 -13.37 4.69
C HIS A 21 2.17 -13.73 5.60
N LYS A 22 2.91 -14.81 5.30
CA LYS A 22 4.09 -15.23 6.06
C LYS A 22 5.20 -14.17 6.05
N LEU A 23 5.39 -13.47 4.92
CA LEU A 23 6.37 -12.39 4.82
C LEU A 23 5.97 -11.21 5.71
N LYS A 24 4.68 -10.86 5.74
CA LYS A 24 4.15 -9.80 6.61
C LYS A 24 4.34 -10.16 8.09
N GLU A 25 4.05 -11.39 8.47
CA GLU A 25 4.25 -11.91 9.84
C GLU A 25 5.73 -11.92 10.24
N ALA A 26 6.63 -12.20 9.29
CA ALA A 26 8.09 -12.13 9.50
C ALA A 26 8.63 -10.68 9.63
N GLY A 27 7.76 -9.67 9.58
CA GLY A 27 8.14 -8.26 9.73
C GLY A 27 8.60 -7.60 8.44
N VAL A 28 8.42 -8.24 7.28
CA VAL A 28 8.73 -7.61 5.99
C VAL A 28 7.75 -6.48 5.73
N LYS A 29 8.27 -5.24 5.72
CA LYS A 29 7.52 -4.02 5.38
C LYS A 29 7.52 -3.81 3.86
N TRP A 30 6.88 -4.72 3.12
CA TRP A 30 6.76 -4.65 1.65
C TRP A 30 5.30 -4.76 1.22
N GLY A 31 4.91 -3.93 0.25
CA GLY A 31 3.65 -4.04 -0.47
C GLY A 31 2.64 -2.97 -0.04
N TYR A 32 1.36 -3.29 -0.26
CA TYR A 32 0.25 -2.43 0.07
C TYR A 32 0.12 -2.21 1.58
N ASP A 33 -0.01 -0.96 1.98
CA ASP A 33 -0.37 -0.54 3.34
C ASP A 33 -1.18 0.77 3.27
N ILE A 34 -1.90 1.12 4.34
CA ILE A 34 -2.75 2.32 4.42
C ILE A 34 -1.98 3.60 4.03
N PRO A 35 -0.73 3.84 4.47
CA PRO A 35 0.01 5.03 4.08
C PRO A 35 0.26 5.11 2.57
N TYR A 36 0.58 3.98 1.92
CA TYR A 36 0.79 3.91 0.48
C TYR A 36 -0.51 4.10 -0.30
N MET A 37 -1.62 3.54 0.21
CA MET A 37 -2.96 3.78 -0.33
C MET A 37 -3.28 5.28 -0.32
N LEU A 38 -3.04 5.96 0.80
CA LEU A 38 -3.33 7.39 0.94
C LEU A 38 -2.49 8.21 -0.03
N THR A 39 -1.17 8.01 -0.09
CA THR A 39 -0.32 8.73 -1.06
C THR A 39 -0.72 8.46 -2.51
N GLY A 40 -1.15 7.23 -2.82
CA GLY A 40 -1.62 6.84 -4.15
C GLY A 40 -2.97 7.48 -4.52
N GLN A 41 -3.91 7.54 -3.57
CA GLN A 41 -5.20 8.20 -3.76
C GLN A 41 -5.04 9.69 -4.08
N TYR A 42 -4.07 10.34 -3.44
CA TYR A 42 -3.73 11.72 -3.70
C TYR A 42 -2.73 11.93 -4.86
N ASN A 43 -2.40 10.87 -5.61
CA ASN A 43 -1.44 10.89 -6.71
C ASN A 43 -0.11 11.61 -6.36
N THR A 44 0.35 11.42 -5.13
CA THR A 44 1.54 12.08 -4.56
C THR A 44 2.69 11.09 -4.42
N HIS A 45 3.93 11.58 -4.49
CA HIS A 45 5.13 10.75 -4.32
C HIS A 45 5.06 9.94 -3.01
N PRO A 46 5.39 8.63 -3.00
CA PRO A 46 5.23 7.75 -1.83
C PRO A 46 6.19 8.03 -0.66
N ARG A 47 6.99 9.12 -0.72
CA ARG A 47 8.02 9.44 0.28
C ARG A 47 7.41 9.62 1.69
N PRO A 48 6.29 10.34 1.87
CA PRO A 48 5.65 10.46 3.18
C PRO A 48 5.16 9.11 3.72
N ALA A 49 4.67 8.22 2.84
CA ALA A 49 4.24 6.88 3.24
C ALA A 49 5.42 6.01 3.72
N ILE A 50 6.56 6.07 3.00
CA ILE A 50 7.79 5.37 3.41
C ILE A 50 8.25 5.85 4.79
N GLN A 51 8.27 7.17 5.01
CA GLN A 51 8.64 7.74 6.29
C GLN A 51 7.69 7.30 7.42
N PHE A 52 6.37 7.37 7.18
CA PHE A 52 5.36 6.93 8.14
C PHE A 52 5.57 5.46 8.58
N VAL A 53 5.86 4.58 7.63
CA VAL A 53 6.10 3.14 7.87
C VAL A 53 7.42 2.91 8.62
N ASN A 54 8.46 3.70 8.32
CA ASN A 54 9.74 3.64 9.03
C ASN A 54 9.63 4.11 10.48
N GLU A 55 8.80 5.13 10.74
CA GLU A 55 8.52 5.67 12.07
C GLU A 55 7.52 4.82 12.88
N GLU A 56 6.99 3.73 12.30
CA GLU A 56 6.00 2.84 12.92
C GLU A 56 4.76 3.57 13.43
N ARG A 57 4.42 4.68 12.77
CA ARG A 57 3.24 5.47 13.08
C ARG A 57 1.96 4.67 12.81
N LYS A 58 0.90 5.01 13.55
CA LYS A 58 -0.43 4.37 13.45
C LYS A 58 -1.57 5.39 13.38
N ASP A 59 -1.23 6.68 13.44
CA ASP A 59 -2.15 7.81 13.44
C ASP A 59 -2.54 8.21 12.01
N TYR A 60 -3.23 7.29 11.33
CA TYR A 60 -3.62 7.46 9.91
C TYR A 60 -4.45 8.73 9.65
N SER A 61 -5.34 9.11 10.58
CA SER A 61 -6.16 10.32 10.45
C SER A 61 -5.29 11.58 10.38
N LYS A 62 -4.25 11.64 11.22
CA LYS A 62 -3.32 12.77 11.22
C LYS A 62 -2.49 12.78 9.95
N PHE A 63 -2.00 11.63 9.52
CA PHE A 63 -1.25 11.50 8.26
C PHE A 63 -2.08 11.89 7.03
N ALA A 64 -3.37 11.55 7.00
CA ALA A 64 -4.25 11.98 5.92
C ALA A 64 -4.40 13.51 5.86
N ASN A 65 -4.51 14.17 7.01
CA ASN A 65 -4.53 15.64 7.09
C ASN A 65 -3.18 16.24 6.64
N GLU A 66 -2.06 15.68 7.09
CA GLU A 66 -0.71 16.10 6.65
C GLU A 66 -0.57 16.01 5.12
N LEU A 67 -1.06 14.94 4.50
CA LEU A 67 -1.07 14.81 3.04
C LEU A 67 -1.97 15.86 2.38
N TYR A 68 -3.16 16.09 2.92
CA TYR A 68 -4.07 17.12 2.41
C TYR A 68 -3.41 18.51 2.43
N ASP A 69 -2.71 18.85 3.51
CA ASP A 69 -2.00 20.13 3.63
C ASP A 69 -0.87 20.24 2.60
N ILE A 70 -0.08 19.17 2.38
CA ILE A 70 1.01 19.14 1.38
C ILE A 70 0.50 19.39 -0.05
N ILE A 71 -0.72 18.93 -0.36
CA ILE A 71 -1.28 19.02 -1.71
C ILE A 71 -1.89 20.40 -1.97
N ASN A 72 -2.40 21.05 -0.93
CA ASN A 72 -3.10 22.33 -1.03
C ASN A 72 -2.22 23.54 -0.64
N SER A 73 -0.95 23.31 -0.28
CA SER A 73 0.08 24.34 -0.09
C SER A 73 0.76 24.72 -1.40
#